data_AF-A0A366LQX8-F1
#
_entry.id   AF-A0A366LQX8-F1
#
_cell.length_a   1.000
_cell.length_b   1.000
_cell.length_c   1.000
_cell.angle_alpha   90.00
_cell.angle_beta   90.00
_cell.angle_gamma   90.00
#
_symmetry.space_group_name_H-M   'P 1'
#
loop_
_entity.id
_entity.type
_entity.pdbx_description
1 polymer ?
#
loop_
_entity_poly.entity_id
_entity_poly.type
_entity_poly.pdbx_seq_one_letter_code
_entity_poly.pdbx_strand_id
1 'polypeptide(L)'
;MIHGWAEGAGLDEIGKAASFDVLTGRFEVPDKNSAGVIASEWQWLLKSAVDAGWPQYQALIESAHAESKLRRLYPFTSHWALSFSTTPDYPFSPPFVSIDPPRGTGDYTIREWWNGPALNYVTTPAEAIAIAVDRIPAALLETPSEVPAQDS
;
A
#
# COMPACT_ATOMS: atom_id res chain seq x y z
N MET A 1 15.96 -24.80 6.55
CA MET A 1 16.58 -23.77 7.41
C MET A 1 17.65 -23.09 6.61
N ILE A 2 17.59 -21.77 6.43
CA ILE A 2 18.48 -21.03 5.53
C ILE A 2 19.75 -20.65 6.30
N HIS A 3 20.86 -21.32 6.00
CA HIS A 3 22.14 -21.20 6.69
C HIS A 3 22.71 -19.76 6.66
N GLY A 4 22.47 -19.01 5.57
CA GLY A 4 23.04 -17.67 5.38
C GLY A 4 22.58 -16.61 6.39
N TRP A 5 21.37 -16.74 6.95
CA TRP A 5 20.90 -15.84 8.02
C TRP A 5 21.66 -16.05 9.33
N ALA A 6 22.11 -17.29 9.62
CA ALA A 6 22.85 -17.60 10.84
C ALA A 6 24.33 -17.18 10.77
N GLU A 7 24.85 -16.97 9.55
CA GLU A 7 26.25 -16.64 9.29
C GLU A 7 26.50 -15.15 9.01
N GLY A 8 25.46 -14.32 9.03
CA GLY A 8 25.57 -12.87 8.80
C GLY A 8 25.77 -12.48 7.33
N ALA A 9 25.31 -13.32 6.39
CA ALA A 9 25.39 -13.02 4.96
C ALA A 9 24.58 -11.77 4.60
N GLY A 10 25.06 -11.02 3.60
CA GLY A 10 24.36 -9.85 3.08
C GLY A 10 23.02 -10.20 2.42
N LEU A 11 22.08 -9.25 2.36
CA LEU A 11 20.78 -9.44 1.69
C LEU A 11 20.94 -9.82 0.21
N ASP A 12 21.99 -9.32 -0.45
CA ASP A 12 22.32 -9.64 -1.84
C ASP A 12 22.84 -11.07 -2.00
N GLU A 13 23.60 -11.58 -1.02
CA GLU A 13 24.08 -12.97 -0.99
C GLU A 13 22.94 -13.95 -0.72
N ILE A 14 22.04 -13.61 0.20
CA ILE A 14 20.81 -14.38 0.46
C ILE A 14 19.89 -14.36 -0.76
N GLY A 15 19.76 -13.22 -1.43
CA GLY A 15 18.97 -13.09 -2.67
C GLY A 15 19.50 -13.94 -3.82
N LYS A 16 20.82 -14.15 -3.91
CA LYS A 16 21.43 -15.06 -4.92
C LYS A 16 21.23 -16.54 -4.60
N ALA A 17 21.13 -16.90 -3.32
CA ALA A 17 21.05 -18.28 -2.86
C ALA A 17 19.61 -18.79 -2.66
N ALA A 18 18.65 -17.89 -2.45
CA ALA A 18 17.25 -18.24 -2.23
C ALA A 18 16.47 -18.23 -3.55
N SER A 19 15.65 -19.26 -3.77
CA SER A 19 14.72 -19.36 -4.90
C SER A 19 13.43 -18.56 -4.71
N PHE A 20 13.28 -17.86 -3.58
CA PHE A 20 12.20 -16.91 -3.39
C PHE A 20 12.58 -15.55 -3.98
N ASP A 21 11.62 -14.92 -4.64
CA ASP A 21 11.84 -13.69 -5.39
C ASP A 21 11.54 -12.49 -4.46
N VAL A 22 12.40 -12.27 -3.46
CA VAL A 22 12.02 -11.56 -2.21
C VAL A 22 12.22 -10.05 -2.17
N LEU A 23 12.88 -9.43 -3.13
CA LEU A 23 13.29 -8.03 -2.94
C LEU A 23 12.65 -7.11 -3.96
N THR A 24 11.56 -6.44 -3.54
CA THR A 24 10.95 -5.31 -4.27
C THR A 24 11.66 -3.98 -3.97
N GLY A 25 12.91 -4.05 -3.50
CA GLY A 25 13.74 -2.88 -3.21
C GLY A 25 13.51 -2.25 -1.83
N ARG A 26 12.58 -2.75 -1.01
CA ARG A 26 12.22 -2.11 0.26
C ARG A 26 13.38 -2.07 1.26
N PHE A 27 14.20 -3.11 1.33
CA PHE A 27 15.33 -3.17 2.27
C PHE A 27 16.56 -2.40 1.79
N GLU A 28 16.56 -2.02 0.51
CA GLU A 28 17.57 -1.20 -0.15
C GLU A 28 17.26 0.30 -0.06
N VAL A 29 16.07 0.67 0.44
CA VAL A 29 15.69 2.07 0.67
C VAL A 29 16.47 2.61 1.88
N PRO A 30 17.20 3.74 1.74
CA PRO A 30 17.88 4.37 2.86
C PRO A 30 16.93 4.72 4.01
N ASP A 31 17.45 4.66 5.24
CA ASP A 31 16.71 5.10 6.43
C ASP A 31 16.16 6.52 6.25
N LYS A 32 14.96 6.76 6.79
CA LYS A 32 14.23 8.04 6.73
C LYS A 32 13.78 8.46 5.32
N ASN A 33 13.78 7.55 4.34
CA ASN A 33 13.21 7.79 3.01
C ASN A 33 11.80 7.17 2.88
N SER A 34 10.81 7.79 3.53
CA SER A 34 9.42 7.31 3.50
C SER A 34 8.83 7.24 2.07
N ALA A 35 9.20 8.17 1.19
CA ALA A 35 8.76 8.15 -0.21
C ALA A 35 9.31 6.94 -0.98
N GLY A 36 10.57 6.58 -0.73
CA GLY A 36 11.18 5.35 -1.26
C GLY A 36 10.47 4.10 -0.76
N VAL A 37 10.17 4.03 0.54
CA VAL A 37 9.45 2.88 1.14
C VAL A 37 8.05 2.75 0.53
N ILE A 38 7.32 3.86 0.39
CA ILE A 38 6.00 3.88 -0.26
C ILE A 38 6.09 3.38 -1.71
N ALA A 39 7.08 3.86 -2.47
CA ALA A 39 7.27 3.41 -3.85
C ALA A 39 7.56 1.90 -3.93
N SER A 40 8.44 1.38 -3.08
CA SER A 40 8.74 -0.06 -3.00
C SER A 40 7.52 -0.90 -2.59
N GLU A 41 6.71 -0.41 -1.66
CA GLU A 41 5.48 -1.10 -1.25
C GLU A 41 4.46 -1.17 -2.39
N TRP A 42 4.30 -0.09 -3.16
CA TRP A 42 3.46 -0.11 -4.36
C TRP A 42 3.95 -1.13 -5.40
N GLN A 43 5.26 -1.21 -5.65
CA GLN A 43 5.82 -2.21 -6.56
C GLN A 43 5.54 -3.64 -6.06
N TRP A 44 5.69 -3.86 -4.76
CA TRP A 44 5.35 -5.15 -4.15
C TRP A 44 3.87 -5.50 -4.29
N LEU A 45 2.99 -4.53 -4.06
CA LEU A 45 1.55 -4.76 -4.11
C LEU A 45 1.08 -5.03 -5.54
N LEU A 46 1.62 -4.32 -6.54
CA LEU A 46 1.36 -4.57 -7.96
C LEU A 46 1.79 -5.99 -8.36
N LYS A 47 3.03 -6.40 -8.01
CA LYS A 47 3.52 -7.76 -8.26
C LYS A 47 2.63 -8.80 -7.58
N SER A 48 2.37 -8.63 -6.29
CA SER A 48 1.55 -9.56 -5.49
C SER A 48 0.12 -9.67 -6.02
N ALA A 49 -0.43 -8.60 -6.60
CA ALA A 49 -1.78 -8.63 -7.16
C ALA A 49 -1.86 -9.42 -8.48
N VAL A 50 -0.82 -9.37 -9.32
CA VAL A 50 -0.68 -10.24 -10.49
C VAL A 50 -0.55 -11.71 -10.05
N ASP A 51 0.33 -11.98 -9.09
CA ASP A 51 0.59 -13.34 -8.59
C ASP A 51 -0.63 -13.97 -7.91
N ALA A 52 -1.54 -13.15 -7.35
CA ALA A 52 -2.77 -13.62 -6.74
C ALA A 52 -3.77 -14.24 -7.74
N GLY A 53 -3.63 -13.98 -9.05
CA GLY A 53 -4.53 -14.50 -10.08
C GLY A 53 -5.99 -14.11 -9.89
N TRP A 54 -6.25 -12.98 -9.22
CA TRP A 54 -7.58 -12.47 -8.91
C TRP A 54 -7.82 -11.14 -9.65
N PRO A 55 -8.49 -11.17 -10.81
CA PRO A 55 -8.58 -10.00 -11.70
C PRO A 55 -9.17 -8.75 -11.05
N GLN A 56 -10.18 -8.89 -10.19
CA GLN A 56 -10.82 -7.76 -9.52
C GLN A 56 -9.90 -7.12 -8.47
N TYR A 57 -9.12 -7.93 -7.75
CA TYR A 57 -8.11 -7.41 -6.83
C TYR A 57 -6.97 -6.74 -7.60
N GLN A 58 -6.48 -7.36 -8.67
CA GLN A 58 -5.46 -6.76 -9.54
C GLN A 58 -5.91 -5.41 -10.09
N ALA A 59 -7.12 -5.33 -10.66
CA ALA A 59 -7.67 -4.10 -11.21
C ALA A 59 -7.85 -3.00 -10.15
N LEU A 60 -8.18 -3.37 -8.89
CA LEU A 60 -8.24 -2.43 -7.77
C LEU A 60 -6.85 -1.84 -7.46
N ILE A 61 -5.83 -2.68 -7.33
CA ILE A 61 -4.47 -2.22 -7.03
C ILE A 61 -3.92 -1.34 -8.16
N GLU A 62 -4.11 -1.75 -9.42
CA GLU A 62 -3.67 -0.99 -10.59
C GLU A 62 -4.38 0.39 -10.67
N SER A 63 -5.69 0.42 -10.43
CA SER A 63 -6.47 1.66 -10.42
C SER A 63 -6.02 2.59 -9.29
N ALA A 64 -5.75 2.05 -8.10
CA ALA A 64 -5.27 2.83 -6.97
C ALA A 64 -3.87 3.42 -7.22
N HIS A 65 -2.97 2.63 -7.81
CA HIS A 65 -1.62 3.06 -8.15
C HIS A 65 -1.61 4.12 -9.26
N ALA A 66 -2.52 4.02 -10.23
CA ALA A 66 -2.66 5.03 -11.28
C ALA A 66 -3.06 6.40 -10.70
N GLU A 67 -3.79 6.43 -9.59
CA GLU A 67 -4.22 7.68 -8.96
C GLU A 67 -3.11 8.37 -8.15
N SER A 68 -2.76 9.58 -8.57
CA SER A 68 -1.60 10.31 -8.06
C SER A 68 -1.69 10.65 -6.57
N LYS A 69 -2.91 10.92 -6.05
CA LYS A 69 -3.13 11.26 -4.64
C LYS A 69 -2.95 10.03 -3.75
N LEU A 70 -3.48 8.88 -4.17
CA LEU A 70 -3.35 7.62 -3.43
C LEU A 70 -1.94 7.03 -3.53
N ARG A 71 -1.28 7.15 -4.69
CA ARG A 71 0.10 6.67 -4.88
C ARG A 71 1.13 7.31 -3.96
N ARG A 72 0.82 8.49 -3.39
CA ARG A 72 1.66 9.15 -2.38
C ARG A 72 1.46 8.62 -0.96
N LEU A 73 0.39 7.87 -0.71
CA LEU A 73 0.09 7.26 0.57
C LEU A 73 0.73 5.87 0.64
N TYR A 74 0.99 5.41 1.86
CA TYR A 74 1.46 4.04 2.10
C TYR A 74 0.29 3.07 1.94
N PRO A 75 0.29 2.20 0.90
CA PRO A 75 -0.76 1.21 0.73
C PRO A 75 -0.50 0.04 1.67
N PHE A 76 -1.58 -0.55 2.17
CA PHE A 76 -1.49 -1.84 2.85
C PHE A 76 -2.77 -2.64 2.60
N THR A 77 -2.67 -3.96 2.78
CA THR A 77 -3.83 -4.83 2.68
C THR A 77 -4.05 -5.65 3.95
N SER A 78 -5.31 -5.85 4.29
CA SER A 78 -5.76 -6.77 5.34
C SER A 78 -6.91 -7.56 4.79
N HIS A 79 -6.83 -8.90 4.81
CA HIS A 79 -7.84 -9.78 4.22
C HIS A 79 -8.17 -9.43 2.75
N TRP A 80 -7.17 -9.00 1.98
CA TRP A 80 -7.29 -8.50 0.59
C TRP A 80 -7.97 -7.14 0.41
N ALA A 81 -8.46 -6.53 1.49
CA ALA A 81 -8.99 -5.18 1.46
C ALA A 81 -7.86 -4.17 1.34
N LEU A 82 -7.94 -3.25 0.38
CA LEU A 82 -6.97 -2.17 0.21
C LEU A 82 -7.27 -1.03 1.17
N SER A 83 -6.26 -0.55 1.89
CA SER A 83 -6.32 0.58 2.79
C SER A 83 -5.06 1.43 2.69
N PHE A 84 -5.08 2.62 3.27
CA PHE A 84 -3.98 3.58 3.20
C PHE A 84 -3.59 4.11 4.57
N SER A 85 -2.29 4.29 4.77
CA SER A 85 -1.69 5.05 5.87
C SER A 85 -0.93 6.26 5.31
N THR A 86 -0.81 7.31 6.11
CA THR A 86 -0.04 8.51 5.77
C THR A 86 1.45 8.32 5.94
N THR A 87 1.82 7.30 6.70
CA THR A 87 3.19 6.99 7.06
C THR A 87 3.45 5.48 6.89
N PRO A 88 4.62 5.10 6.35
CA PRO A 88 5.09 3.72 6.38
C PRO A 88 5.66 3.31 7.75
N ASP A 89 5.79 4.26 8.68
CA ASP A 89 6.44 4.07 9.98
C ASP A 89 5.42 3.88 11.11
N TYR A 90 5.79 3.10 12.13
CA TYR A 90 4.97 2.92 13.32
C TYR A 90 5.06 4.15 14.25
N PRO A 91 3.95 4.63 14.85
CA PRO A 91 2.59 4.11 14.72
C PRO A 91 1.92 4.52 13.39
N PHE A 92 1.26 3.55 12.75
CA PHE A 92 0.50 3.80 11.52
C PHE A 92 -0.70 4.70 11.80
N SER A 93 -1.03 5.57 10.85
CA SER A 93 -2.27 6.33 10.92
C SER A 93 -3.48 5.39 10.74
N PRO A 94 -4.62 5.64 11.41
CA PRO A 94 -5.85 4.91 11.13
C PRO A 94 -6.24 5.04 9.65
N PRO A 95 -6.75 3.96 9.01
CA PRO A 95 -7.27 4.06 7.66
C PRO A 95 -8.53 4.94 7.63
N PHE A 96 -8.69 5.70 6.55
CA PHE A 96 -9.92 6.48 6.27
C PHE A 96 -10.86 5.75 5.30
N VAL A 97 -10.36 4.68 4.68
CA VAL A 97 -11.07 3.84 3.73
C VAL A 97 -10.50 2.42 3.75
N SER A 98 -11.38 1.44 3.58
CA SER A 98 -11.04 0.06 3.25
C SER A 98 -11.89 -0.38 2.06
N ILE A 99 -11.26 -0.94 1.04
CA ILE A 99 -11.93 -1.36 -0.20
C ILE A 99 -11.76 -2.86 -0.38
N ASP A 100 -12.84 -3.61 -0.22
CA ASP A 100 -12.87 -5.05 -0.46
C ASP A 100 -13.15 -5.34 -1.94
N PRO A 101 -12.27 -6.05 -2.66
CA PRO A 101 -12.57 -6.54 -3.99
C PRO A 101 -13.57 -7.71 -3.95
N PRO A 102 -14.47 -7.83 -4.95
CA PRO A 102 -15.40 -8.95 -5.03
C PRO A 102 -14.71 -10.22 -5.55
N ARG A 103 -15.16 -11.38 -5.06
CA ARG A 103 -14.84 -12.68 -5.68
C ARG A 103 -15.86 -12.97 -6.77
N GLY A 104 -15.45 -12.91 -8.03
CA GLY A 104 -16.33 -13.15 -9.18
C GLY A 104 -17.12 -11.90 -9.59
N THR A 105 -18.42 -12.06 -9.86
CA THR A 105 -19.29 -10.99 -10.43
C THR A 105 -19.95 -10.11 -9.37
N GLY A 106 -19.33 -9.94 -8.20
CA GLY A 106 -19.85 -9.09 -7.13
C GLY A 106 -19.38 -7.64 -7.24
N ASP A 107 -19.73 -6.83 -6.23
CA ASP A 107 -19.36 -5.41 -6.13
C ASP A 107 -18.14 -5.20 -5.21
N TYR A 108 -17.37 -4.16 -5.49
CA TYR A 108 -16.40 -3.61 -4.55
C TYR A 108 -17.14 -3.02 -3.36
N THR A 109 -16.74 -3.40 -2.15
CA THR A 109 -17.34 -2.87 -0.93
C THR A 109 -16.43 -1.84 -0.30
N ILE A 110 -16.95 -0.64 -0.06
CA ILE A 110 -16.21 0.45 0.57
C ILE A 110 -16.65 0.55 2.04
N ARG A 111 -15.69 0.59 2.94
CA ARG A 111 -15.87 0.73 4.39
C ARG A 111 -14.96 1.84 4.91
N GLU A 112 -15.20 2.31 6.13
CA GLU A 112 -14.28 3.22 6.82
C GLU A 112 -13.02 2.47 7.29
N TRP A 113 -13.19 1.26 7.82
CA TRP A 113 -12.14 0.31 8.17
C TRP A 113 -12.59 -1.12 7.83
N TRP A 114 -11.66 -2.08 7.77
CA TRP A 114 -11.88 -3.39 7.13
C TRP A 114 -13.06 -4.21 7.66
N ASN A 115 -13.39 -4.15 8.96
CA ASN A 115 -14.52 -4.87 9.56
C ASN A 115 -15.70 -3.96 9.96
N GLY A 116 -15.72 -2.71 9.48
CA GLY A 116 -16.82 -1.78 9.70
C GLY A 116 -18.05 -2.07 8.83
N PRO A 117 -19.19 -1.41 9.05
CA PRO A 117 -20.33 -1.49 8.14
C PRO A 117 -19.96 -1.01 6.73
N ALA A 118 -20.62 -1.56 5.71
CA ALA A 118 -20.45 -1.11 4.33
C ALA A 118 -21.05 0.30 4.17
N LEU A 119 -20.27 1.18 3.55
CA LEU A 119 -20.67 2.54 3.23
C LEU A 119 -21.23 2.64 1.81
N ASN A 120 -20.59 1.94 0.86
CA ASN A 120 -20.99 1.90 -0.53
C ASN A 120 -20.67 0.55 -1.16
N TYR A 121 -21.41 0.24 -2.24
CA TYR A 121 -21.14 -0.86 -3.16
C TYR A 121 -21.02 -0.27 -4.56
N VAL A 122 -19.96 -0.63 -5.29
CA VAL A 122 -19.73 -0.15 -6.66
C VAL A 122 -19.23 -1.28 -7.53
N THR A 123 -19.51 -1.20 -8.82
CA THR A 123 -19.24 -2.31 -9.75
C THR A 123 -17.83 -2.24 -10.34
N THR A 124 -17.19 -1.07 -10.29
CA THR A 124 -15.87 -0.86 -10.91
C THR A 124 -14.79 -0.45 -9.90
N PRO A 125 -13.52 -0.81 -10.15
CA PRO A 125 -12.43 -0.33 -9.31
C PRO A 125 -12.25 1.19 -9.44
N ALA A 126 -12.49 1.77 -10.62
CA ALA A 126 -12.39 3.21 -10.83
C ALA A 126 -13.37 4.00 -9.95
N GLU A 127 -14.63 3.56 -9.84
CA GLU A 127 -15.61 4.17 -8.93
C GLU A 127 -15.18 4.04 -7.46
N ALA A 128 -14.66 2.87 -7.06
CA ALA A 128 -14.18 2.65 -5.70
C ALA A 128 -13.01 3.59 -5.36
N ILE A 129 -12.09 3.78 -6.31
CA ILE A 129 -10.96 4.69 -6.17
C ILE A 129 -11.38 6.16 -6.17
N ALA A 130 -12.35 6.56 -7.00
CA ALA A 130 -12.90 7.92 -6.95
C ALA A 130 -13.50 8.23 -5.57
N ILE A 131 -14.30 7.31 -5.01
CA ILE A 131 -14.85 7.43 -3.65
C ILE A 131 -13.73 7.51 -2.61
N ALA A 132 -12.67 6.71 -2.74
CA ALA A 132 -11.53 6.77 -1.83
C ALA A 132 -10.80 8.12 -1.90
N VAL A 133 -10.59 8.65 -3.09
CA VAL A 133 -9.96 9.96 -3.32
C VAL A 133 -10.77 11.09 -2.71
N ASP A 134 -12.09 11.08 -2.89
CA ASP A 134 -12.99 12.11 -2.33
C ASP A 134 -13.06 12.06 -0.80
N ARG A 135 -12.73 10.91 -0.21
CA ARG A 135 -12.67 10.71 1.24
C ARG A 135 -11.32 11.02 1.87
N ILE A 136 -10.29 11.36 1.09
CA ILE A 136 -8.97 11.68 1.66
C ILE A 136 -9.15 12.89 2.60
N PRO A 137 -8.84 12.74 3.90
CA PRO A 137 -8.93 13.86 4.84
C PRO A 137 -8.10 15.05 4.35
N ALA A 138 -8.66 16.26 4.45
CA ALA A 138 -7.98 17.48 3.98
C ALA A 138 -6.58 17.66 4.58
N ALA A 139 -6.41 17.31 5.86
CA ALA A 139 -5.13 17.34 6.56
C ALA A 139 -4.04 16.44 5.92
N LEU A 140 -4.42 15.48 5.08
CA LEU A 140 -3.51 14.58 4.36
C LEU A 140 -3.24 15.02 2.92
N LEU A 141 -4.01 15.98 2.42
CA LEU A 141 -3.75 16.62 1.13
C LEU A 141 -2.78 17.80 1.28
N GLU A 142 -2.65 18.35 2.49
CA GLU A 142 -1.65 19.37 2.78
C GLU A 142 -0.27 18.71 2.90
N THR A 143 0.66 19.15 2.05
CA THR A 143 2.07 18.81 2.20
C THR A 143 2.56 19.57 3.44
N PRO A 144 3.26 18.96 4.42
CA PRO A 144 3.74 19.72 5.56
C PRO A 144 4.67 20.81 5.03
N SER A 145 4.20 22.06 5.10
CA SER A 145 5.04 23.22 4.85
C SER A 145 6.16 23.19 5.87
N GLU A 146 7.37 23.29 5.34
CA GLU A 146 8.63 23.48 6.06
C GLU A 146 8.44 24.48 7.20
N VAL A 147 8.55 23.99 8.44
CA VAL A 147 8.61 24.86 9.63
C VAL A 147 9.95 25.59 9.56
N PRO A 148 10.00 26.93 9.48
CA PRO A 148 11.30 27.61 9.49
C PRO A 148 11.93 27.42 10.87
N ALA A 149 13.21 27.02 10.85
CA ALA A 149 14.03 26.95 12.05
C ALA A 149 13.99 28.30 12.78
N GLN A 150 13.50 28.30 14.02
CA GLN A 150 13.71 29.42 14.92
C GLN A 150 15.13 29.29 15.49
N ASP A 151 16.03 30.13 15.01
CA ASP A 151 17.29 30.41 15.68
C ASP A 151 17.01 31.02 17.07
N SER A 152 17.71 30.52 18.09
CA SER A 152 17.88 31.15 19.40
C SER A 152 19.36 31.30 19.70
#